data_AF-F0WLR3-F1
#
_entry.id   AF-F0WLR3-F1
#
_cell.length_a   1.000
_cell.length_b   1.000
_cell.length_c   1.000
_cell.angle_alpha   90.00
_cell.angle_beta   90.00
_cell.angle_gamma   90.00
#
_symmetry.space_group_name_H-M   'P 1'
#
loop_
_entity.id
_entity.type
_entity.pdbx_description
1 polymer ?
#
loop_
_entity_poly.entity_id
_entity_poly.type
_entity_poly.pdbx_seq_one_letter_code
_entity_poly.pdbx_strand_id
1 'polypeptide(L)' 'MGVKRSSWNGTSTMETLYRAFMKRNMTYVTTILFATIAAEAVYGTATDSFWEAMNRGRLYHHIDWSKFKTEEEEDDEDE' A
#
# COMPACT_ATOMS: atom_id res chain seq x y z
N MET A 1 -1.10 -56.71 12.12
CA MET A 1 -1.17 -55.92 13.38
C MET A 1 -0.56 -54.55 13.08
N GLY A 2 -1.29 -53.46 13.38
CA GLY A 2 -1.03 -52.07 12.94
C GLY A 2 0.34 -51.49 13.35
N VAL A 3 0.78 -50.33 12.87
CA VAL A 3 0.01 -49.06 12.77
C VAL A 3 0.50 -48.22 11.58
N LYS A 4 -0.37 -47.89 10.62
CA LYS A 4 -0.11 -46.81 9.65
C LYS A 4 -0.37 -45.48 10.38
N ARG A 5 0.69 -44.75 10.71
CA ARG A 5 0.60 -43.39 11.26
C ARG A 5 0.21 -42.45 10.13
N SER A 6 -1.10 -42.31 9.91
CA SER A 6 -1.67 -41.26 9.07
C SER A 6 -1.47 -39.92 9.79
N SER A 7 -0.38 -39.20 9.53
CA SER A 7 -0.23 -37.81 10.02
C SER A 7 -1.06 -36.88 9.14
N TRP A 8 -2.35 -36.84 9.42
CA TRP A 8 -3.30 -35.93 8.78
C TRP A 8 -3.36 -34.57 9.49
N ASN A 9 -2.19 -34.06 9.91
CA ASN A 9 -2.06 -32.73 10.49
C ASN A 9 -1.09 -31.93 9.61
N GLY A 10 -1.56 -31.54 8.42
CA GLY A 10 -0.92 -30.43 7.71
C GLY A 10 -1.02 -29.21 8.62
N THR A 11 0.11 -28.62 8.99
CA THR A 11 0.15 -27.42 9.84
C THR A 11 -0.76 -26.36 9.23
N SER A 12 -1.74 -25.91 10.00
CA SER A 12 -2.66 -24.86 9.56
C SER A 12 -1.84 -23.65 9.07
N THR A 13 -2.28 -22.98 8.01
CA THR A 13 -1.60 -21.77 7.50
C THR A 13 -1.47 -20.71 8.60
N MET A 14 -2.46 -20.63 9.49
CA MET A 14 -2.42 -19.77 10.67
C MET A 14 -1.36 -20.21 11.68
N GLU A 15 -1.17 -21.51 11.87
CA GLU A 15 -0.13 -22.06 12.74
C GLU A 15 1.27 -21.75 12.19
N THR A 16 1.43 -21.81 10.87
CA THR A 16 2.68 -21.46 10.18
C THR A 16 3.00 -19.98 10.35
N LEU A 17 2.02 -19.09 10.14
CA LEU A 17 2.17 -17.64 10.37
C LEU A 17 2.48 -17.32 11.83
N TYR A 18 1.79 -17.97 12.76
CA TYR A 18 2.02 -17.78 14.19
C TYR A 18 3.45 -18.17 14.58
N ARG A 19 3.92 -19.33 14.11
CA ARG A 19 5.29 -19.79 14.35
C ARG A 19 6.35 -18.87 13.72
N ALA A 20 6.07 -18.31 12.54
CA ALA A 20 6.99 -17.45 11.82
C ALA A 20 7.11 -16.05 12.44
N PHE A 21 5.98 -15.40 12.75
CA PHE A 21 5.96 -13.97 13.09
C PHE A 21 5.58 -13.68 14.54
N MET A 22 4.73 -14.52 15.16
CA MET A 22 4.10 -14.19 16.45
C MET A 22 4.72 -14.91 17.65
N LYS A 23 5.46 -16.01 17.45
CA LYS A 23 5.99 -16.83 18.54
C LYS A 23 7.10 -16.13 19.35
N ARG A 24 7.88 -15.22 18.75
CA ARG A 24 9.01 -14.54 19.42
C ARG A 24 8.69 -13.06 19.61
N ASN A 25 8.77 -12.55 20.83
CA ASN A 25 8.40 -11.17 21.18
C ASN A 25 9.07 -10.10 20.29
N MET A 26 10.39 -10.20 20.06
CA MET A 26 11.10 -9.22 19.20
C MET A 26 10.61 -9.28 17.75
N THR A 27 10.51 -10.49 17.18
CA THR A 27 10.00 -10.70 15.82
C THR A 27 8.56 -10.20 15.68
N TYR A 28 7.73 -10.38 16.71
CA TYR A 28 6.36 -9.90 16.73
C TYR A 28 6.28 -8.37 16.68
N VAL A 29 7.02 -7.68 17.57
CA VAL A 29 7.05 -6.21 17.62
C VAL A 29 7.57 -5.61 16.31
N THR A 30 8.65 -6.16 15.75
CA THR A 30 9.19 -5.70 14.46
C THR A 30 8.22 -5.96 13.30
N THR A 31 7.57 -7.12 13.29
CA THR A 31 6.54 -7.43 12.28
C THR A 31 5.41 -6.40 12.35
N ILE A 32 4.92 -6.06 13.55
CA ILE A 32 3.89 -5.02 13.71
C ILE A 32 4.37 -3.68 13.18
N LEU A 33 5.59 -3.25 13.55
CA LEU A 33 6.13 -1.96 13.11
C LEU A 33 6.15 -1.85 11.58
N PHE A 34 6.73 -2.84 10.90
CA PHE A 34 6.79 -2.86 9.43
C PHE A 34 5.41 -3.01 8.80
N ALA A 35 4.54 -3.83 9.39
CA ALA A 35 3.17 -4.00 8.91
C ALA A 35 2.38 -2.69 9.00
N THR A 36 2.53 -1.91 10.07
CA THR A 36 1.87 -0.62 10.23
C THR A 36 2.35 0.38 9.17
N ILE A 37 3.66 0.49 8.95
CA ILE A 37 4.21 1.39 7.91
C ILE A 37 3.69 1.00 6.52
N ALA A 38 3.70 -0.30 6.20
CA ALA A 38 3.17 -0.78 4.92
C ALA A 38 1.66 -0.53 4.80
N ALA A 39 0.91 -0.77 5.87
CA ALA A 39 -0.53 -0.54 5.91
C ALA A 39 -0.86 0.94 5.75
N GLU A 40 -0.11 1.85 6.38
CA GLU A 40 -0.30 3.29 6.24
C GLU A 40 -0.11 3.75 4.79
N ALA A 41 0.96 3.30 4.13
CA ALA A 41 1.23 3.65 2.73
C ALA A 41 0.11 3.15 1.78
N VAL A 42 -0.32 1.90 1.95
CA VAL A 42 -1.41 1.33 1.14
C VAL A 42 -2.73 2.01 1.47
N TYR A 43 -3.03 2.25 2.74
CA TYR A 43 -4.28 2.87 3.16
C TYR A 43 -4.38 4.31 2.68
N GLY A 44 -3.30 5.10 2.79
CA GLY A 44 -3.25 6.47 2.29
C GLY A 44 -3.51 6.54 0.79
N THR A 45 -2.72 5.78 0.01
CA THR A 45 -2.87 5.74 -1.46
C THR A 45 -4.24 5.24 -1.91
N ALA A 46 -4.77 4.19 -1.27
CA ALA A 46 -6.08 3.64 -1.60
C ALA A 46 -7.22 4.61 -1.26
N THR A 47 -7.14 5.27 -0.11
CA THR A 47 -8.16 6.23 0.33
C THR A 47 -8.15 7.47 -0.56
N ASP A 48 -6.97 8.01 -0.89
CA ASP A 48 -6.84 9.13 -1.81
C ASP A 48 -7.35 8.77 -3.20
N SER A 49 -6.98 7.60 -3.73
CA SER A 49 -7.47 7.14 -5.04
C SER A 49 -9.00 6.99 -5.07
N PHE A 50 -9.58 6.47 -3.99
CA PHE A 50 -11.03 6.36 -3.85
C PHE A 50 -11.70 7.74 -3.80
N TRP A 51 -11.11 8.67 -3.06
CA TRP A 51 -11.59 10.05 -2.96
C TRP A 51 -11.50 10.80 -4.28
N GLU A 52 -10.40 10.65 -5.00
CA GLU A 52 -10.17 11.22 -6.34
C GLU A 52 -11.15 10.66 -7.36
N ALA A 53 -11.41 9.36 -7.35
CA ALA A 53 -12.38 8.72 -8.23
C ALA A 53 -13.79 9.29 -8.02
N MET A 54 -14.18 9.50 -6.76
CA MET A 54 -15.48 10.07 -6.39
C MET A 54 -15.60 11.56 -6.74
N ASN A 55 -14.49 12.30 -6.74
CA ASN A 55 -14.47 13.75 -6.96
C ASN A 55 -13.77 14.16 -8.27
N ARG A 56 -13.71 13.24 -9.24
CA ARG A 56 -12.99 13.44 -10.50
C ARG A 56 -13.40 14.75 -11.19
N GLY A 57 -12.41 15.53 -11.62
CA GLY A 57 -12.63 16.82 -12.29
C GLY A 57 -12.93 18.01 -11.35
N ARG A 58 -13.06 17.80 -10.04
CA ARG A 58 -13.26 18.87 -9.05
C ARG A 58 -12.02 19.21 -8.22
N LEU A 59 -10.97 18.40 -8.31
CA LEU A 59 -9.73 18.62 -7.57
C LEU A 59 -8.78 19.56 -8.34
N TYR A 60 -7.99 20.31 -7.58
CA TYR A 60 -7.04 21.30 -8.10
C TYR A 60 -6.05 20.70 -9.11
N HIS A 61 -5.56 19.48 -8.85
CA HIS A 61 -4.62 18.80 -9.74
C HIS A 61 -5.28 18.19 -10.99
N HIS A 62 -6.62 18.17 -11.08
CA HIS A 62 -7.33 17.77 -12.31
C HIS A 62 -7.48 18.93 -13.31
N ILE A 63 -7.19 20.17 -12.89
CA ILE A 63 -7.31 21.35 -13.74
C ILE A 63 -6.11 21.39 -14.70
N ASP A 64 -6.39 21.53 -15.99
CA ASP A 64 -5.36 21.72 -17.01
C ASP A 64 -4.83 23.16 -16.96
N TRP A 65 -3.77 23.37 -16.18
CA TRP A 65 -3.11 24.67 -16.03
C TRP A 65 -2.47 25.18 -17.33
N SER A 66 -2.22 24.30 -18.32
CA SER A 66 -1.64 24.73 -19.61
C SER A 66 -2.60 25.62 -20.40
N LYS A 67 -3.92 25.51 -20.15
CA LYS A 67 -4.95 26.34 -20.80
C LYS A 67 -5.01 27.77 -20.28
N PHE A 68 -4.37 28.04 -19.16
CA PHE A 68 -4.32 29.37 -18.54
C PHE A 68 -2.96 30.05 -18.73
N LYS A 69 -2.02 29.39 -19.42
CA LYS A 69 -0.82 30.07 -19.91
C LYS A 69 -1.23 30.94 -21.09
N THR A 70 -1.16 32.26 -20.92
CA THR A 70 -1.16 33.19 -22.05
C THR A 70 0.06 32.88 -22.91
N GLU A 71 -0.09 32.93 -24.24
CA GLU A 71 1.00 32.76 -25.23
C GLU A 71 2.08 33.88 -25.16
N GLU A 72 2.19 34.59 -24.03
CA GLU A 72 3.09 35.73 -23.82
C GLU A 72 4.48 35.35 -23.27
N GLU A 73 4.84 34.06 -23.24
CA GLU A 73 6.21 33.60 -22.91
C GLU A 73 6.92 32.94 -24.12
N GLU A 74 6.58 33.37 -25.34
CA GLU A 74 7.47 33.31 -26.51
C GLU A 74 7.75 34.74 -26.98
N ASP A 75 8.44 35.53 -26.15
CA ASP A 75 9.10 36.77 -26.59
C ASP A 75 10.61 36.54 -26.47
N ASP A 76 11.26 36.38 -27.63
CA ASP A 76 12.70 36.37 -27.82
C ASP A 76 13.32 37.66 -27.23
N GLU A 77 14.26 37.59 -26.29
CA GLU A 77 15.24 38.67 -26.08
C GLU A 77 16.62 38.10 -25.64
N ASP A 78 17.49 38.05 -26.65
CA ASP A 78 18.96 38.11 -26.69
C ASP A 78 19.74 38.43 -25.38
N GLU A 79 20.58 37.49 -24.90
CA GLU A 79 22.05 37.62 -24.60
C GLU A 79 22.65 36.33 -24.01
#